data_AF-L7Z5B7-F1
#
_entry.id   AF-L7Z5B7-F1
#
_cell.length_a   1.000
_cell.length_b   1.000
_cell.length_c   1.000
_cell.angle_alpha   90.00
_cell.angle_beta   90.00
_cell.angle_gamma   90.00
#
_symmetry.space_group_name_H-M   'P 1'
#
loop_
_entity.id
_entity.type
_entity.pdbx_description
1 polymer ?
#
loop_
_entity_poly.entity_id
_entity_poly.type
_entity_poly.pdbx_seq_one_letter_code
_entity_poly.pdbx_strand_id
1 'polypeptide(L)'
;ESGFFEWAALHVARWGNGRGRLLFTYIILLGAAVAALFANDGAALILTPIVIAMLLALGFSRGATLAFVMAAGFIADTASLPLIVSNLVNIVSADFFNLGFTEYAAVMVPVNLAAIAATLVILHLFFRKDIPAVYDLSLLKAPKEAIRDVNTFKTGWLVLVLLLVGFFALEPLGVPVSLVAAVGALILFVVAKKGHAINTGKVLRGAPWQIVVFSLGMYL
;
A
#
# COMPACT_ATOMS: atom_id res chain seq x y z
N GLU A 1 -2.38 9.64 6.83
CA GLU A 1 -2.90 10.57 7.86
C GLU A 1 -2.65 10.07 9.29
N SER A 2 -3.04 8.84 9.67
CA SER A 2 -2.81 8.30 11.03
C SER A 2 -1.34 8.01 11.42
N GLY A 3 -0.41 8.09 10.47
CA GLY A 3 0.99 7.72 10.66
C GLY A 3 1.33 6.27 10.32
N PHE A 4 0.36 5.47 9.88
CA PHE A 4 0.54 4.03 9.62
C PHE A 4 1.70 3.71 8.68
N PHE A 5 1.74 4.35 7.51
CA PHE A 5 2.76 4.06 6.50
C PHE A 5 4.15 4.53 6.91
N GLU A 6 4.25 5.68 7.61
CA GLU A 6 5.51 6.16 8.16
C GLU A 6 6.01 5.24 9.28
N TRP A 7 5.10 4.80 10.17
CA TRP A 7 5.38 3.80 11.19
C TRP A 7 5.89 2.48 10.61
N ALA A 8 5.27 2.01 9.52
CA ALA A 8 5.67 0.77 8.84
C ALA A 8 7.04 0.92 8.17
N ALA A 9 7.26 2.03 7.45
CA ALA A 9 8.53 2.34 6.81
C ALA A 9 9.68 2.42 7.84
N LEU A 10 9.46 3.05 8.99
CA LEU A 10 10.45 3.14 10.07
C LEU A 10 10.75 1.79 10.75
N HIS A 11 9.80 0.85 10.78
CA HIS A 11 10.05 -0.52 11.26
C HIS A 11 10.87 -1.32 10.25
N VAL A 12 10.43 -1.31 9.00
CA VAL A 12 11.09 -1.96 7.86
C VAL A 12 12.53 -1.45 7.72
N ALA A 13 12.75 -0.14 7.90
CA ALA A 13 14.06 0.44 7.88
C ALA A 13 14.94 0.06 9.08
N ARG A 14 14.37 -0.30 10.22
CA ARG A 14 15.14 -0.88 11.33
C ARG A 14 15.45 -2.35 11.12
N TRP A 15 14.53 -3.11 10.52
CA TRP A 15 14.77 -4.52 10.16
C TRP A 15 15.90 -4.69 9.17
N GLY A 16 16.13 -3.72 8.29
CA GLY A 16 17.30 -3.68 7.41
C GLY A 16 18.65 -3.67 8.15
N ASN A 17 18.66 -3.38 9.47
CA ASN A 17 19.80 -3.47 10.38
C ASN A 17 21.08 -2.81 9.83
N GLY A 18 20.92 -1.63 9.24
CA GLY A 18 22.02 -0.86 8.66
C GLY A 18 22.54 -1.38 7.32
N ARG A 19 21.97 -2.44 6.72
CA ARG A 19 22.39 -2.99 5.42
C ARG A 19 21.47 -2.49 4.30
N GLY A 20 22.00 -1.69 3.37
CA GLY A 20 21.17 -1.03 2.36
C GLY A 20 20.48 -2.00 1.39
N ARG A 21 21.07 -3.17 1.10
CA ARG A 21 20.40 -4.22 0.30
C ARG A 21 19.20 -4.84 0.99
N LEU A 22 19.28 -5.05 2.31
CA LEU A 22 18.13 -5.53 3.09
C LEU A 22 17.04 -4.45 3.15
N LEU A 23 17.44 -3.20 3.37
CA LEU A 23 16.52 -2.06 3.33
C LEU A 23 15.78 -2.00 1.98
N PHE A 24 16.49 -2.15 0.87
CA PHE A 24 15.90 -2.18 -0.47
C PHE A 24 14.88 -3.30 -0.63
N THR A 25 15.24 -4.52 -0.23
CA THR A 25 14.31 -5.67 -0.22
C THR A 25 13.07 -5.39 0.62
N TYR A 26 13.24 -4.91 1.85
CA TYR A 26 12.12 -4.69 2.76
C TYR A 26 11.21 -3.55 2.31
N ILE A 27 11.75 -2.49 1.69
CA ILE A 27 10.93 -1.42 1.11
C ILE A 27 10.12 -1.94 -0.08
N ILE A 28 10.71 -2.77 -0.94
CA ILE A 28 9.97 -3.42 -2.03
C ILE A 28 8.85 -4.31 -1.46
N LEU A 29 9.15 -5.15 -0.47
CA LEU A 29 8.16 -6.02 0.16
C LEU A 29 7.05 -5.24 0.89
N LEU A 30 7.39 -4.11 1.52
CA LEU A 30 6.41 -3.20 2.10
C LEU A 30 5.49 -2.63 1.01
N GLY A 31 6.07 -2.16 -0.09
CA GLY A 31 5.32 -1.69 -1.25
C GLY A 31 4.40 -2.76 -1.82
N ALA A 32 4.91 -3.99 -1.94
CA ALA A 32 4.15 -5.13 -2.39
C ALA A 32 2.96 -5.44 -1.47
N ALA A 33 3.17 -5.46 -0.15
CA ALA A 33 2.11 -5.73 0.81
C ALA A 33 1.04 -4.64 0.81
N VAL A 34 1.43 -3.38 0.69
CA VAL A 34 0.49 -2.27 0.61
C VAL A 34 -0.29 -2.33 -0.70
N ALA A 35 0.36 -2.51 -1.85
CA ALA A 35 -0.33 -2.58 -3.14
C ALA A 35 -1.17 -3.85 -3.32
N ALA A 36 -0.81 -4.95 -2.67
CA ALA A 36 -1.61 -6.17 -2.69
C ALA A 36 -2.94 -6.01 -1.93
N LEU A 37 -2.97 -5.21 -0.86
CA LEU A 37 -4.13 -5.03 0.01
C LEU A 37 -4.94 -3.76 -0.26
N PHE A 38 -4.30 -2.73 -0.83
CA PHE A 38 -4.88 -1.43 -1.12
C PHE A 38 -4.77 -1.11 -2.62
N ALA A 39 -5.41 -0.02 -3.04
CA ALA A 39 -5.27 0.47 -4.41
C ALA A 39 -3.80 0.81 -4.73
N ASN A 40 -3.32 0.33 -5.89
CA ASN A 40 -2.02 0.68 -6.49
C ASN A 40 -1.72 2.18 -6.39
N ASP A 41 -2.61 3.03 -6.91
CA ASP A 41 -2.40 4.47 -6.95
C ASP A 41 -2.22 5.07 -5.55
N GLY A 42 -3.00 4.56 -4.59
CA GLY A 42 -2.88 4.96 -3.18
C GLY A 42 -1.56 4.53 -2.57
N ALA A 43 -1.10 3.31 -2.88
CA ALA A 43 0.20 2.81 -2.44
C ALA A 43 1.33 3.68 -2.99
N ALA A 44 1.33 3.97 -4.30
CA ALA A 44 2.35 4.77 -4.95
C ALA A 44 2.36 6.22 -4.43
N LEU A 45 1.20 6.86 -4.33
CA LEU A 45 1.07 8.26 -3.89
C LEU A 45 1.50 8.46 -2.43
N ILE A 46 1.24 7.49 -1.56
CA ILE A 46 1.52 7.60 -0.13
C ILE A 46 2.93 7.11 0.22
N LEU A 47 3.37 5.96 -0.31
CA LEU A 47 4.66 5.40 0.05
C LEU A 47 5.82 6.21 -0.54
N THR A 48 5.70 6.71 -1.76
CA THR A 48 6.78 7.45 -2.43
C THR A 48 7.32 8.62 -1.60
N PRO A 49 6.50 9.60 -1.15
CA PRO A 49 7.00 10.72 -0.36
C PRO A 49 7.56 10.29 1.01
N ILE A 50 7.01 9.23 1.62
CA ILE A 50 7.50 8.69 2.89
C ILE A 50 8.89 8.06 2.71
N VAL A 51 9.06 7.25 1.67
CA VAL A 51 10.33 6.61 1.32
C VAL A 51 11.37 7.69 0.99
N ILE A 52 11.02 8.69 0.17
CA ILE A 52 11.92 9.81 -0.14
C ILE A 52 12.36 10.54 1.12
N ALA A 53 11.42 10.94 1.98
CA ALA A 53 11.74 11.67 3.21
C ALA A 53 12.68 10.86 4.13
N MET A 54 12.45 9.55 4.24
CA MET A 54 13.30 8.65 5.01
C MET A 54 14.71 8.52 4.40
N LEU A 55 14.82 8.34 3.08
CA LEU A 55 16.11 8.20 2.41
C LEU A 55 16.93 9.50 2.47
N LEU A 56 16.26 10.65 2.37
CA LEU A 56 16.88 11.96 2.58
C LEU A 56 17.38 12.12 4.02
N ALA A 57 16.59 11.69 5.01
CA ALA A 57 17.01 11.70 6.42
C ALA A 57 18.21 10.78 6.67
N LEU A 58 18.32 9.67 5.94
CA LEU A 58 19.45 8.74 5.97
C LEU A 58 20.67 9.24 5.16
N GLY A 59 20.58 10.39 4.50
CA GLY A 59 21.68 10.96 3.70
C GLY A 59 21.98 10.20 2.40
N PHE A 60 20.99 9.49 1.83
CA PHE A 60 21.20 8.71 0.60
C PHE A 60 21.47 9.63 -0.60
N SER A 61 22.30 9.15 -1.52
CA SER A 61 22.58 9.87 -2.77
C SER A 61 21.32 10.01 -3.63
N ARG A 62 21.34 10.93 -4.59
CA ARG A 62 20.25 11.07 -5.57
C ARG A 62 20.02 9.79 -6.37
N GLY A 63 21.10 9.11 -6.76
CA GLY A 63 21.02 7.82 -7.48
C GLY A 63 20.37 6.72 -6.64
N ALA A 64 20.78 6.59 -5.38
CA ALA A 64 20.15 5.65 -4.45
C ALA A 64 18.68 5.97 -4.20
N THR A 65 18.35 7.25 -4.01
CA THR A 65 16.97 7.69 -3.81
C THR A 65 16.09 7.35 -5.02
N LEU A 66 16.59 7.61 -6.23
CA LEU A 66 15.91 7.23 -7.47
C LEU A 66 15.70 5.71 -7.55
N ALA A 67 16.71 4.89 -7.24
CA ALA A 67 16.58 3.44 -7.26
C ALA A 67 15.45 2.95 -6.35
N PHE A 68 15.36 3.45 -5.12
CA PHE A 68 14.32 3.08 -4.17
C PHE A 68 12.93 3.55 -4.59
N VAL A 69 12.81 4.77 -5.12
CA VAL A 69 11.53 5.32 -5.57
C VAL A 69 11.01 4.57 -6.80
N MET A 70 11.89 4.29 -7.77
CA MET A 70 11.55 3.49 -8.93
C MET A 70 11.13 2.08 -8.52
N ALA A 71 11.85 1.47 -7.58
CA ALA A 71 11.50 0.17 -7.04
C ALA A 71 10.11 0.17 -6.36
N ALA A 72 9.80 1.21 -5.58
CA ALA A 72 8.49 1.38 -4.96
C ALA A 72 7.37 1.56 -6.00
N GLY A 73 7.62 2.28 -7.10
CA GLY A 73 6.67 2.43 -8.19
C GLY A 73 6.42 1.12 -8.94
N PHE A 74 7.48 0.43 -9.39
CA PHE A 74 7.36 -0.83 -10.11
C PHE A 74 6.67 -1.92 -9.29
N ILE A 75 7.00 -2.01 -7.99
CA ILE A 75 6.36 -3.00 -7.14
C ILE A 75 4.92 -2.63 -6.83
N ALA A 76 4.58 -1.35 -6.70
CA ALA A 76 3.19 -0.94 -6.48
C ALA A 76 2.29 -1.36 -7.66
N ASP A 77 2.81 -1.25 -8.87
CA ASP A 77 2.11 -1.75 -10.06
C ASP A 77 2.06 -3.28 -10.08
N THR A 78 3.22 -3.93 -10.02
CA THR A 78 3.35 -5.39 -10.14
C THR A 78 2.58 -6.16 -9.06
N ALA A 79 2.59 -5.66 -7.82
CA ALA A 79 2.03 -6.38 -6.68
C ALA A 79 0.53 -6.15 -6.45
N SER A 80 -0.11 -5.33 -7.30
CA SER A 80 -1.53 -4.98 -7.21
C SER A 80 -2.47 -5.99 -7.87
N LEU A 81 -1.97 -7.17 -8.22
CA LEU A 81 -2.71 -8.24 -8.89
C LEU A 81 -3.63 -9.13 -8.01
N PRO A 82 -3.36 -9.38 -6.72
CA PRO A 82 -3.95 -10.55 -6.06
C PRO A 82 -5.42 -10.39 -5.67
N LEU A 83 -5.91 -9.16 -5.45
CA LEU A 83 -7.29 -8.92 -5.07
C LEU A 83 -7.98 -8.01 -6.09
N ILE A 84 -9.28 -8.21 -6.28
CA ILE A 84 -10.11 -7.39 -7.17
C ILE A 84 -10.03 -5.91 -6.78
N VAL A 85 -10.00 -5.62 -5.48
CA VAL A 85 -9.99 -4.25 -4.93
C VAL A 85 -8.64 -3.54 -5.02
N SER A 86 -7.58 -4.24 -5.42
CA SER A 86 -6.20 -3.70 -5.41
C SER A 86 -5.88 -2.85 -6.63
N ASN A 87 -6.65 -2.98 -7.72
CA ASN A 87 -6.48 -2.18 -8.93
C ASN A 87 -7.81 -2.04 -9.67
N LEU A 88 -8.08 -0.88 -10.25
CA LEU A 88 -9.28 -0.64 -11.07
C LEU A 88 -9.38 -1.63 -12.25
N VAL A 89 -8.26 -1.97 -12.88
CA VAL A 89 -8.23 -2.93 -13.99
C VAL A 89 -8.73 -4.31 -13.53
N ASN A 90 -8.43 -4.70 -12.30
CA ASN A 90 -8.91 -5.97 -11.73
C ASN A 90 -10.42 -5.93 -11.50
N ILE A 91 -10.96 -4.81 -11.00
CA ILE A 91 -12.41 -4.61 -10.81
C ILE A 91 -13.14 -4.79 -12.14
N VAL A 92 -12.69 -4.08 -13.18
CA VAL A 92 -13.32 -4.09 -14.50
C VAL A 92 -13.22 -5.47 -15.15
N SER A 93 -12.06 -6.12 -15.00
CA SER A 93 -11.86 -7.47 -15.54
C SER A 93 -12.73 -8.51 -14.81
N ALA A 94 -12.78 -8.45 -13.48
CA ALA A 94 -13.61 -9.37 -12.70
C ALA A 94 -15.10 -9.19 -13.01
N ASP A 95 -15.56 -7.95 -13.18
CA ASP A 95 -16.94 -7.65 -13.56
C ASP A 95 -17.26 -8.15 -14.98
N PHE A 96 -16.39 -7.87 -15.96
CA PHE A 96 -16.57 -8.33 -17.35
C PHE A 96 -16.66 -9.86 -17.46
N PHE A 97 -15.80 -10.58 -16.72
CA PHE A 97 -15.77 -12.04 -16.72
C PHE A 97 -16.69 -12.67 -15.64
N ASN A 98 -17.43 -11.86 -14.87
CA ASN A 98 -18.26 -12.30 -13.73
C ASN A 98 -17.49 -13.19 -12.72
N LEU A 99 -16.23 -12.86 -12.45
CA LEU A 99 -15.37 -13.60 -11.53
C LEU A 99 -15.66 -13.21 -10.07
N GLY A 100 -15.78 -14.23 -9.23
CA GLY A 100 -15.86 -14.06 -7.79
C GLY A 100 -14.55 -13.56 -7.18
N PHE A 101 -14.62 -12.93 -6.00
CA PHE A 101 -13.45 -12.48 -5.23
C PHE A 101 -12.54 -13.64 -4.86
N THR A 102 -13.12 -14.73 -4.38
CA THR A 102 -12.38 -15.94 -3.99
C THR A 102 -11.74 -16.62 -5.20
N GLU A 103 -12.49 -16.77 -6.30
CA GLU A 103 -12.01 -17.37 -7.54
C GLU A 103 -10.85 -16.58 -8.14
N TYR A 104 -11.02 -15.26 -8.25
CA TYR A 104 -9.98 -14.35 -8.72
C TYR A 104 -8.71 -14.45 -7.88
N ALA A 105 -8.85 -14.37 -6.54
CA ALA A 105 -7.71 -14.42 -5.63
C ALA A 105 -6.98 -15.77 -5.67
N ALA A 106 -7.69 -16.88 -5.83
CA ALA A 106 -7.08 -18.22 -5.89
C ALA A 106 -6.10 -18.36 -7.06
N VAL A 107 -6.38 -17.70 -8.19
CA VAL A 107 -5.49 -17.70 -9.36
C VAL A 107 -4.44 -16.61 -9.27
N MET A 108 -4.84 -15.40 -8.87
CA MET A 108 -3.96 -14.23 -8.93
C MET A 108 -2.96 -14.15 -7.77
N VAL A 109 -3.22 -14.75 -6.61
CA VAL A 109 -2.26 -14.79 -5.51
C VAL A 109 -0.96 -15.52 -5.90
N PRO A 110 -0.99 -16.74 -6.46
CA PRO A 110 0.22 -17.40 -6.97
C PRO A 110 0.94 -16.60 -8.07
N VAL A 111 0.19 -16.01 -9.01
CA VAL A 111 0.74 -15.17 -10.09
C VAL A 111 1.46 -13.95 -9.49
N ASN A 112 0.84 -13.32 -8.49
CA ASN A 112 1.40 -12.18 -7.78
C ASN A 112 2.70 -12.53 -7.05
N LEU A 113 2.79 -13.69 -6.40
CA LEU A 113 4.02 -14.13 -5.75
C LEU A 113 5.17 -14.32 -6.75
N ALA A 114 4.87 -14.92 -7.91
CA ALA A 114 5.85 -15.06 -9.00
C ALA A 114 6.29 -13.69 -9.55
N ALA A 115 5.35 -12.77 -9.74
CA ALA A 115 5.60 -11.42 -10.23
C ALA A 115 6.44 -10.60 -9.24
N ILE A 116 6.13 -10.65 -7.94
CA ILE A 116 6.93 -10.01 -6.88
C ILE A 116 8.35 -10.59 -6.86
N ALA A 117 8.51 -11.90 -6.96
CA ALA A 117 9.82 -12.54 -6.98
C ALA A 117 10.64 -12.11 -8.20
N ALA A 118 10.04 -12.11 -9.39
CA ALA A 118 10.68 -11.62 -10.62
C ALA A 118 11.09 -10.15 -10.50
N THR A 119 10.19 -9.29 -10.01
CA THR A 119 10.46 -7.86 -9.81
C THR A 119 11.57 -7.64 -8.78
N LEU A 120 11.59 -8.38 -7.67
CA LEU A 120 12.68 -8.33 -6.69
C LEU A 120 14.02 -8.67 -7.33
N VAL A 121 14.09 -9.74 -8.12
CA VAL A 121 15.31 -10.17 -8.80
C VAL A 121 15.79 -9.11 -9.78
N ILE A 122 14.91 -8.65 -10.68
CA ILE A 122 15.27 -7.68 -11.72
C ILE A 122 15.69 -6.34 -11.11
N LEU A 123 14.96 -5.82 -10.12
CA LEU A 123 15.31 -4.56 -9.47
C LEU A 123 16.63 -4.65 -8.70
N HIS A 124 16.91 -5.78 -8.04
CA HIS A 124 18.21 -5.98 -7.40
C HIS A 124 19.33 -6.06 -8.42
N LEU A 125 19.14 -6.73 -9.55
CA LEU A 125 20.16 -6.84 -10.60
C LEU A 125 20.44 -5.50 -11.27
N PHE A 126 19.38 -4.74 -11.56
CA PHE A 126 19.47 -3.45 -12.24
C PHE A 126 20.10 -2.39 -11.34
N PHE A 127 19.60 -2.21 -10.11
CA PHE A 127 20.05 -1.18 -9.17
C PHE A 127 21.19 -1.61 -8.24
N ARG A 128 21.82 -2.77 -8.48
CA ARG A 128 22.89 -3.32 -7.60
C ARG A 128 24.03 -2.36 -7.29
N LYS A 129 24.31 -1.40 -8.18
CA LYS A 129 25.39 -0.41 -8.05
C LYS A 129 24.96 0.85 -7.31
N ASP A 130 23.66 1.16 -7.32
CA ASP A 130 23.10 2.38 -6.74
C ASP A 130 22.66 2.18 -5.29
N ILE A 131 22.46 0.92 -4.87
CA ILE A 131 22.10 0.58 -3.50
C ILE A 131 23.32 0.74 -2.57
N PRO A 132 23.27 1.61 -1.55
CA PRO A 132 24.37 1.76 -0.61
C PRO A 132 24.60 0.47 0.18
N ALA A 133 25.86 0.19 0.54
CA ALA A 133 26.20 -0.99 1.32
C ALA A 133 25.66 -0.90 2.76
N VAL A 134 25.82 0.26 3.39
CA VAL A 134 25.51 0.50 4.80
C VAL A 134 24.79 1.84 4.96
N TYR A 135 23.92 1.94 5.97
CA TYR A 135 23.30 3.19 6.41
C TYR A 135 23.24 3.27 7.94
N ASP A 136 23.15 4.49 8.46
CA ASP A 136 23.11 4.74 9.90
C ASP A 136 21.67 4.74 10.43
N LEU A 137 21.40 3.84 11.38
CA LEU A 137 20.10 3.71 12.04
C LEU A 137 19.82 4.85 13.03
N SER A 138 20.86 5.52 13.54
CA SER A 138 20.72 6.61 14.53
C SER A 138 20.01 7.84 13.94
N LEU A 139 20.05 7.99 12.62
CA LEU A 139 19.38 9.06 11.88
C LEU A 139 17.86 8.87 11.75
N LEU A 140 17.33 7.69 12.11
CA LEU A 140 15.90 7.39 12.00
C LEU A 140 15.13 7.73 13.28
N LYS A 141 14.03 8.48 13.14
CA LYS A 141 13.04 8.72 14.21
C LYS A 141 12.51 7.42 14.81
N ALA A 142 12.13 7.43 16.09
CA ALA A 142 11.51 6.26 16.70
C ALA A 142 10.15 5.96 16.05
N PRO A 143 9.77 4.69 15.78
CA PRO A 143 8.53 4.40 15.06
C PRO A 143 7.28 4.89 15.80
N LYS A 144 7.35 4.94 17.15
CA LYS A 144 6.26 5.44 18.00
C LYS A 144 5.95 6.92 17.74
N GLU A 145 6.95 7.71 17.32
CA GLU A 145 6.77 9.15 17.03
C GLU A 145 5.98 9.39 15.73
N ALA A 146 5.88 8.38 14.86
CA ALA A 146 5.09 8.49 13.63
C ALA A 146 3.58 8.42 13.89
N ILE A 147 3.14 7.82 15.00
CA ILE A 147 1.72 7.64 15.29
C ILE A 147 1.11 8.96 15.75
N ARG A 148 0.25 9.55 14.93
CA ARG A 148 -0.41 10.83 15.24
C ARG A 148 -1.64 10.69 16.11
N ASP A 149 -2.39 9.60 15.92
CA ASP A 149 -3.61 9.30 16.67
C ASP A 149 -3.73 7.79 16.89
N VAL A 150 -3.59 7.35 18.15
CA VAL A 150 -3.56 5.92 18.50
C VAL A 150 -4.90 5.24 18.25
N ASN A 151 -6.01 5.95 18.47
CA ASN A 151 -7.35 5.41 18.29
C ASN A 151 -7.61 5.12 16.81
N THR A 152 -7.38 6.10 15.93
CA THR A 152 -7.51 5.93 14.49
C THR A 152 -6.52 4.91 13.95
N PHE A 153 -5.30 4.83 14.49
CA PHE A 153 -4.32 3.80 14.11
C PHE A 153 -4.85 2.39 14.40
N LYS A 154 -5.36 2.14 15.61
CA LYS A 154 -5.93 0.83 16.00
C LYS A 154 -7.19 0.51 15.21
N THR A 155 -8.09 1.48 15.05
CA THR A 155 -9.30 1.30 14.25
C THR A 155 -8.98 1.06 12.78
N GLY A 156 -7.94 1.70 12.23
CA GLY A 156 -7.46 1.44 10.88
C GLY A 156 -7.11 -0.02 10.65
N TRP A 157 -6.35 -0.62 11.56
CA TRP A 157 -6.05 -2.05 11.55
C TRP A 157 -7.30 -2.93 11.68
N LEU A 158 -8.18 -2.60 12.63
CA LEU A 158 -9.42 -3.34 12.84
C LEU A 158 -10.29 -3.32 11.57
N VAL A 159 -10.49 -2.15 10.97
CA VAL A 159 -11.29 -2.03 9.75
C VAL A 159 -10.63 -2.73 8.57
N LEU A 160 -9.30 -2.66 8.43
CA LEU A 160 -8.60 -3.39 7.38
C LEU A 160 -8.85 -4.90 7.49
N VAL A 161 -8.73 -5.46 8.70
CA VAL A 161 -9.01 -6.88 8.94
C VAL A 161 -10.48 -7.21 8.66
N LEU A 162 -11.41 -6.37 9.14
CA LEU A 162 -12.84 -6.55 8.89
C LEU A 162 -13.20 -6.47 7.40
N LEU A 163 -12.56 -5.59 6.64
CA LEU A 163 -12.75 -5.48 5.19
C LEU A 163 -12.27 -6.74 4.49
N LEU A 164 -11.05 -7.20 4.79
CA LEU A 164 -10.50 -8.41 4.19
C LEU A 164 -11.38 -9.63 4.51
N VAL A 165 -11.74 -9.82 5.78
CA VAL A 165 -12.64 -10.90 6.19
C VAL A 165 -14.01 -10.75 5.52
N GLY A 166 -14.54 -9.53 5.45
CA GLY A 166 -15.83 -9.23 4.83
C GLY A 166 -15.86 -9.54 3.34
N PHE A 167 -14.79 -9.24 2.60
CA PHE A 167 -14.71 -9.54 1.17
C PHE A 167 -14.75 -11.04 0.89
N PHE A 168 -14.05 -11.86 1.68
CA PHE A 168 -14.08 -13.32 1.49
C PHE A 168 -15.32 -13.99 2.09
N ALA A 169 -15.83 -13.51 3.22
CA ALA A 169 -16.92 -14.18 3.95
C ALA A 169 -18.32 -13.81 3.43
N LEU A 170 -18.51 -12.58 2.94
CA LEU A 170 -19.82 -12.08 2.51
C LEU A 170 -20.07 -12.29 1.02
N GLU A 171 -19.01 -12.50 0.23
CA GLU A 171 -19.13 -12.79 -1.20
C GLU A 171 -19.95 -14.07 -1.48
N PRO A 172 -19.73 -15.23 -0.81
CA PRO A 172 -20.56 -16.43 -1.01
C PRO A 172 -22.03 -16.24 -0.64
N LEU A 173 -22.35 -15.20 0.13
CA LEU A 173 -23.71 -14.84 0.54
C LEU A 173 -24.39 -13.88 -0.46
N GLY A 174 -23.73 -13.55 -1.58
CA GLY A 174 -24.23 -12.64 -2.61
C GLY A 174 -24.15 -11.16 -2.23
N VAL A 175 -23.38 -10.81 -1.19
CA VAL A 175 -23.20 -9.41 -0.78
C VAL A 175 -22.18 -8.75 -1.73
N PRO A 176 -22.53 -7.62 -2.36
CA PRO A 176 -21.61 -6.96 -3.28
C PRO A 176 -20.42 -6.34 -2.53
N VAL A 177 -19.23 -6.43 -3.12
CA VAL A 177 -17.97 -5.88 -2.60
C VAL A 177 -18.09 -4.38 -2.29
N SER A 178 -18.87 -3.65 -3.09
CA SER A 178 -19.13 -2.21 -2.91
C SER A 178 -19.82 -1.90 -1.58
N LEU A 179 -20.73 -2.75 -1.10
CA LEU A 179 -21.41 -2.55 0.18
C LEU A 179 -20.45 -2.76 1.35
N VAL A 180 -19.62 -3.79 1.29
CA VAL A 180 -18.59 -4.08 2.30
C VAL A 180 -17.61 -2.90 2.39
N ALA A 181 -17.14 -2.40 1.24
CA ALA A 181 -16.26 -1.24 1.16
C ALA A 181 -16.93 0.04 1.72
N ALA A 182 -18.20 0.29 1.38
CA ALA A 182 -18.96 1.45 1.85
C ALA A 182 -19.13 1.45 3.37
N VAL A 183 -19.45 0.28 3.97
CA VAL A 183 -19.57 0.14 5.43
C VAL A 183 -18.22 0.36 6.10
N GLY A 184 -17.13 -0.22 5.58
CA GLY A 184 -15.78 0.01 6.10
C GLY A 184 -15.35 1.48 6.06
N ALA A 185 -15.62 2.16 4.94
CA ALA A 185 -15.37 3.58 4.78
C ALA A 185 -16.18 4.43 5.79
N LEU A 186 -17.46 4.10 6.00
CA LEU A 186 -18.32 4.78 6.97
C LEU A 186 -17.79 4.63 8.40
N ILE A 187 -17.39 3.42 8.79
CA ILE A 187 -16.82 3.17 10.13
C ILE A 187 -15.56 4.01 10.35
N LEU A 188 -14.63 4.02 9.38
CA LEU A 188 -13.41 4.84 9.45
C LEU A 188 -13.74 6.33 9.53
N PHE A 189 -14.70 6.80 8.73
CA PHE A 189 -15.10 8.20 8.72
C PHE A 189 -15.68 8.64 10.07
N VAL A 190 -16.56 7.84 10.66
CA VAL A 190 -17.17 8.14 11.97
C VAL A 190 -16.11 8.18 13.07
N VAL A 191 -15.16 7.24 13.08
CA VAL A 191 -14.09 7.20 14.07
C VAL A 191 -13.15 8.39 13.90
N ALA A 192 -12.72 8.68 12.68
CA ALA A 192 -11.85 9.83 12.39
C ALA A 192 -12.52 11.15 12.76
N LYS A 193 -13.83 11.30 12.50
CA LYS A 193 -14.61 12.49 12.86
C LYS A 193 -14.70 12.66 14.39
N LYS A 194 -14.87 11.58 15.15
CA LYS A 194 -14.91 11.63 16.62
C LYS A 194 -13.55 11.93 17.24
N GLY A 195 -12.45 11.48 16.62
CA GLY A 195 -11.10 11.67 17.12
C GLY A 195 -10.60 13.11 17.09
N HIS A 196 -11.19 14.00 16.27
CA HIS A 196 -10.80 15.41 16.03
C HIS A 196 -9.32 15.65 15.59
N ALA A 197 -8.45 14.63 15.67
CA ALA A 197 -7.05 14.69 15.28
C ALA A 197 -6.83 14.68 13.76
N ILE A 198 -7.83 14.25 12.98
CA ILE A 198 -7.75 14.16 11.51
C ILE A 198 -8.80 15.08 10.90
N ASN A 199 -8.36 15.94 9.97
CA ASN A 199 -9.26 16.79 9.21
C ASN A 199 -9.98 15.95 8.14
N THR A 200 -11.15 15.42 8.48
CA THR A 200 -11.96 14.56 7.61
C THR A 200 -12.39 15.27 6.32
N GLY A 201 -12.61 16.60 6.36
CA GLY A 201 -12.91 17.40 5.17
C GLY A 201 -11.75 17.44 4.17
N LYS A 202 -10.51 17.53 4.68
CA LYS A 202 -9.30 17.44 3.83
C LYS A 202 -9.16 16.05 3.21
N VAL A 203 -9.42 14.98 3.97
CA VAL A 203 -9.38 13.60 3.47
C VAL A 203 -10.39 13.39 2.35
N LEU A 204 -11.63 13.85 2.52
CA LEU A 204 -12.66 13.73 1.49
C LEU A 204 -12.30 14.51 0.22
N ARG A 205 -11.76 15.73 0.33
CA ARG A 205 -11.33 16.50 -0.84
C ARG A 205 -10.08 15.93 -1.52
N GLY A 206 -9.19 15.31 -0.75
CA GLY A 206 -7.95 14.71 -1.24
C GLY A 206 -8.12 13.29 -1.79
N ALA A 207 -9.30 12.69 -1.67
CA ALA A 207 -9.58 11.40 -2.29
C ALA A 207 -9.51 11.52 -3.83
N PRO A 208 -9.03 10.48 -4.53
CA PRO A 208 -8.83 10.51 -5.98
C PRO A 208 -10.17 10.35 -6.74
N TRP A 209 -11.04 11.36 -6.65
CA TRP A 209 -12.36 11.36 -7.31
C TRP A 209 -12.28 11.21 -8.83
N GLN A 210 -11.15 11.55 -9.43
CA GLN A 210 -10.89 11.34 -10.85
C GLN A 210 -11.02 9.87 -11.24
N ILE A 211 -10.65 8.93 -10.35
CA ILE A 211 -10.75 7.48 -10.61
C ILE A 211 -12.22 7.08 -10.76
N VAL A 212 -13.13 7.68 -9.99
CA VAL A 212 -14.57 7.41 -10.09
C VAL A 212 -15.11 7.89 -11.44
N VAL A 213 -14.75 9.10 -11.86
CA VAL A 213 -15.16 9.67 -13.16
C VAL A 213 -14.58 8.85 -14.31
N PHE A 214 -13.31 8.47 -14.23
CA PHE A 214 -12.64 7.63 -15.23
C PHE A 214 -13.30 6.25 -15.34
N SER A 215 -13.58 5.60 -14.20
CA SER A 215 -14.27 4.31 -14.18
C SER A 215 -15.64 4.38 -14.84
N LEU A 216 -16.44 5.41 -14.55
CA LEU A 216 -17.73 5.62 -15.22
C LEU A 216 -17.59 5.76 -16.74
N GLY A 217 -16.55 6.45 -17.20
CA GLY A 217 -16.25 6.61 -18.62
C GLY A 217 -15.86 5.31 -19.34
N MET A 218 -15.34 4.29 -18.63
CA MET A 218 -15.04 2.98 -19.23
C MET A 218 -16.27 2.08 -19.38
N TYR A 219 -17.36 2.37 -18.66
CA TYR A 219 -18.60 1.61 -18.70
C TYR A 219 -19.67 2.18 -19.66
N LEU A 220 -19.47 3.40 -20.16
CA LEU A 220 -20.33 4.08 -21.14
C LEU A 220 -19.88 3.80 -22.57
#